data_AF-A0A3A5J8L1-F1
#
_entry.id   AF-A0A3A5J8L1-F1
#
_cell.length_a   1.000
_cell.length_b   1.000
_cell.length_c   1.000
_cell.angle_alpha   90.00
_cell.angle_beta   90.00
_cell.angle_gamma   90.00
#
_symmetry.space_group_name_H-M   'P 1'
#
loop_
_entity.id
_entity.type
_entity.pdbx_description
1 polymer ?
#
loop_
_entity_poly.entity_id
_entity_poly.type
_entity_poly.pdbx_seq_one_letter_code
_entity_poly.pdbx_strand_id
1 'polypeptide(L)'
;MRIRTDGEYDWRTDLYDETAERFGVGTKSGGIDAACEFSTQMLRNLERAAEHPDMTEDLAELLSTSNVTLEHRTVTGLEID
;
A
#
# COMPACT_ATOMS: atom_id res chain seq x y z
N MET A 1 -18.95 6.93 -17.00
CA MET A 1 -20.04 6.01 -16.62
C MET A 1 -21.09 5.99 -17.71
N ARG A 2 -21.26 4.86 -18.40
CA ARG A 2 -22.42 4.64 -19.29
C ARG A 2 -23.02 3.31 -18.88
N ILE A 3 -24.34 3.29 -18.68
CA ILE A 3 -25.10 2.05 -18.58
C ILE A 3 -24.93 1.37 -19.93
N ARG A 4 -24.30 0.18 -19.95
CA ARG A 4 -24.29 -0.66 -21.15
C ARG A 4 -25.74 -0.97 -21.53
N THR A 5 -26.03 -1.25 -22.79
CA THR A 5 -27.41 -1.55 -23.23
C THR A 5 -28.00 -2.81 -22.58
N ASP A 6 -27.16 -3.61 -21.91
CA ASP A 6 -27.51 -4.77 -21.08
C ASP A 6 -27.86 -4.40 -19.62
N GLY A 7 -27.75 -3.13 -19.23
CA GLY A 7 -28.02 -2.65 -17.88
C GLY A 7 -26.83 -2.76 -16.91
N GLU A 8 -25.69 -3.31 -17.35
CA GLU A 8 -24.50 -3.42 -16.52
C GLU A 8 -23.69 -2.12 -16.49
N TYR A 9 -23.09 -1.86 -15.33
CA TYR A 9 -22.24 -0.69 -15.08
C TYR A 9 -20.79 -1.09 -15.25
N ASP A 10 -20.11 -0.49 -16.22
CA ASP A 10 -18.69 -0.70 -16.45
C ASP A 10 -17.93 0.63 -16.37
N TRP A 11 -16.87 0.65 -15.57
CA TRP A 11 -15.96 1.78 -15.47
C TRP A 11 -14.94 1.64 -16.59
N ARG A 12 -15.26 2.25 -17.74
CA ARG A 12 -14.40 2.26 -18.93
C ARG A 12 -13.13 3.10 -18.73
N THR A 13 -12.16 2.54 -17.99
CA THR A 13 -10.80 3.09 -17.86
C THR A 13 -10.12 3.20 -19.22
N ASP A 14 -10.41 2.26 -20.12
CA ASP A 14 -10.04 2.27 -21.54
C ASP A 14 -10.47 3.56 -22.26
N LEU A 15 -11.68 4.08 -21.98
CA LEU A 15 -12.19 5.29 -22.63
C LEU A 15 -11.43 6.54 -22.20
N TYR A 16 -10.97 6.61 -20.94
CA TYR A 16 -10.17 7.74 -20.47
C TYR A 16 -8.80 7.74 -21.12
N ASP A 17 -8.14 6.58 -21.19
CA ASP A 17 -6.83 6.43 -21.82
C ASP A 17 -6.89 6.65 -23.34
N GLU A 18 -7.93 6.13 -24.01
CA GLU A 18 -8.15 6.32 -25.45
C GLU A 18 -8.48 7.78 -25.80
N THR A 19 -9.23 8.47 -24.93
CA THR A 19 -9.49 9.92 -25.06
C THR A 19 -8.21 10.73 -24.82
N ALA A 20 -7.44 10.37 -23.81
CA ALA A 20 -6.19 11.02 -23.45
C ALA A 20 -5.16 10.95 -24.59
N GLU A 21 -5.01 9.76 -25.18
CA GLU A 21 -4.19 9.53 -26.37
C GLU A 21 -4.69 10.35 -27.56
N ARG A 22 -6.00 10.38 -27.80
CA ARG A 22 -6.62 11.17 -28.89
C ARG A 22 -6.39 12.67 -28.78
N PHE A 23 -6.30 13.20 -27.56
CA PHE A 23 -6.02 14.62 -27.30
C PHE A 23 -4.54 14.92 -26.99
N GLY A 24 -3.66 13.91 -27.05
CA GLY A 24 -2.22 14.06 -26.81
C GLY A 24 -1.88 14.47 -25.37
N VAL A 25 -2.76 14.20 -24.42
CA VAL A 25 -2.57 14.49 -22.99
C VAL A 25 -2.37 13.19 -22.24
N GLY A 26 -1.31 13.08 -21.44
CA GLY A 26 -1.10 11.89 -20.61
C GLY A 26 -2.07 11.86 -19.44
N THR A 27 -2.96 10.87 -19.38
CA THR A 27 -3.72 10.58 -18.16
C THR A 27 -2.84 9.78 -17.21
N LYS A 28 -2.49 10.37 -16.05
CA LYS A 28 -1.88 9.61 -14.94
C LYS A 28 -2.90 8.65 -14.27
N SER A 29 -3.98 8.29 -14.99
CA SER A 29 -5.10 7.44 -14.56
C SER A 29 -4.59 6.12 -14.02
N GLY A 30 -3.76 5.39 -14.78
CA GLY A 30 -3.22 4.10 -14.34
C GLY A 30 -2.39 4.18 -13.05
N GLY A 31 -1.71 5.31 -12.80
CA GLY A 31 -0.98 5.53 -11.54
C GLY A 31 -1.91 5.76 -10.35
N ILE A 32 -3.04 6.43 -10.57
CA ILE A 32 -4.08 6.63 -9.56
C ILE A 32 -4.81 5.32 -9.27
N ASP A 33 -5.17 4.56 -10.31
CA ASP A 33 -5.84 3.27 -10.17
C ASP A 33 -4.96 2.27 -9.41
N ALA A 34 -3.67 2.18 -9.78
CA ALA A 34 -2.70 1.34 -9.08
C ALA A 34 -2.52 1.77 -7.60
N ALA A 35 -2.47 3.09 -7.33
CA ALA A 35 -2.37 3.59 -5.96
C ALA A 35 -3.62 3.27 -5.13
N CYS A 36 -4.81 3.38 -5.72
CA CYS A 36 -6.08 3.04 -5.07
C CYS A 36 -6.18 1.54 -4.79
N GLU A 37 -5.83 0.68 -5.75
CA GLU A 37 -5.82 -0.76 -5.57
C GLU A 37 -4.83 -1.18 -4.47
N PHE A 38 -3.59 -0.68 -4.56
CA PHE A 38 -2.57 -0.93 -3.55
C PHE A 38 -3.02 -0.50 -2.16
N SER A 39 -3.53 0.74 -2.03
CA SER A 39 -3.96 1.28 -0.74
C SER A 39 -5.11 0.48 -0.15
N THR A 40 -6.05 0.03 -0.98
CA THR A 40 -7.18 -0.79 -0.55
C THR A 40 -6.71 -2.14 0.00
N GLN A 41 -5.78 -2.81 -0.69
CA GLN A 41 -5.23 -4.08 -0.22
C GLN A 41 -4.38 -3.90 1.04
N MET A 42 -3.58 -2.83 1.08
CA MET A 42 -2.77 -2.48 2.24
C MET A 42 -3.62 -2.26 3.49
N LEU A 43 -4.70 -1.47 3.40
CA LEU A 43 -5.60 -1.22 4.53
C LEU A 43 -6.23 -2.50 5.07
N ARG A 44 -6.70 -3.39 4.18
CA ARG A 44 -7.26 -4.70 4.59
C ARG A 44 -6.21 -5.58 5.29
N ASN A 45 -4.97 -5.55 4.82
CA ASN A 45 -3.89 -6.31 5.44
C ASN A 45 -3.53 -5.74 6.82
N LEU A 46 -3.54 -4.42 6.97
CA LEU A 46 -3.32 -3.74 8.26
C LEU A 46 -4.45 -4.04 9.25
N GLU A 47 -5.71 -4.01 8.82
CA GLU A 47 -6.86 -4.41 9.66
C GLU A 47 -6.71 -5.84 10.17
N ARG A 48 -6.37 -6.79 9.27
CA ARG A 48 -6.14 -8.19 9.65
C ARG A 48 -4.93 -8.37 10.57
N ALA A 49 -3.88 -7.58 10.36
CA ALA A 49 -2.69 -7.62 11.20
C ALA A 49 -3.01 -7.08 12.61
N ALA A 50 -3.80 -6.00 12.71
CA ALA A 50 -4.21 -5.41 13.98
C ALA A 50 -5.01 -6.39 14.86
N GLU A 51 -5.78 -7.29 14.25
CA GLU A 51 -6.56 -8.32 14.94
C GLU A 51 -5.81 -9.65 15.15
N HIS A 52 -4.55 -9.75 14.71
CA HIS A 52 -3.80 -10.99 14.80
C HIS A 52 -3.46 -11.34 16.26
N PRO A 53 -3.53 -12.61 16.70
CA PRO A 53 -3.25 -13.00 18.09
C PRO A 53 -1.88 -12.60 18.61
N ASP A 54 -0.89 -12.56 17.71
CA ASP A 54 0.49 -12.16 18.03
C ASP A 54 0.72 -10.64 17.96
N MET A 55 -0.28 -9.86 17.57
CA MET A 55 -0.19 -8.40 17.51
C MET A 55 -0.32 -7.82 18.92
N THR A 56 0.79 -7.30 19.46
CA THR A 56 0.83 -6.58 20.74
C THR A 56 0.86 -5.07 20.51
N GLU A 57 0.52 -4.28 21.54
CA GLU A 57 0.57 -2.82 21.48
C GLU A 57 2.00 -2.31 21.17
N ASP A 58 3.02 -2.88 21.84
CA ASP A 58 4.43 -2.57 21.59
C ASP A 58 4.86 -2.90 20.15
N LEU A 59 4.40 -4.02 19.62
CA LEU A 59 4.71 -4.43 18.24
C LEU A 59 4.03 -3.49 17.23
N ALA A 60 2.78 -3.09 17.48
CA ALA A 60 2.07 -2.14 16.64
C ALA A 60 2.75 -0.77 16.64
N GLU A 61 3.22 -0.28 17.80
CA GLU A 61 4.00 0.95 17.90
C GLU A 61 5.31 0.86 17.13
N LEU A 62 6.06 -0.24 17.29
CA LEU A 62 7.31 -0.48 16.58
C LEU A 62 7.12 -0.50 15.06
N LEU A 63 6.11 -1.21 14.56
CA LEU A 63 5.81 -1.33 13.12
C LEU A 63 5.27 -0.02 12.52
N SER A 64 4.62 0.81 13.34
CA SER A 64 4.12 2.13 12.92
C SER A 64 5.19 3.23 12.97
N THR A 65 6.38 2.91 13.49
CA THR A 65 7.47 3.88 13.64
C THR A 65 8.21 4.07 12.31
N SER A 66 8.09 5.26 11.72
CA SER A 66 8.70 5.58 10.41
C SER A 66 10.23 5.62 10.41
N ASN A 67 10.86 5.84 11.57
CA ASN A 67 12.31 5.93 11.72
C ASN A 67 12.74 5.28 13.04
N VAL A 68 13.63 4.28 12.97
CA VAL A 68 14.20 3.62 14.15
C VAL A 68 15.69 3.92 14.29
N THR A 69 16.11 4.24 15.51
CA THR A 69 17.52 4.43 15.86
C THR A 69 18.09 3.10 16.34
N LEU A 70 19.07 2.55 15.62
CA LEU A 70 19.75 1.31 15.98
C LEU A 70 21.11 1.62 16.63
N GLU A 71 21.29 1.20 17.89
CA GLU A 71 22.62 1.14 18.53
C GLU A 71 23.16 -0.28 18.43
N HIS A 72 24.31 -0.46 17.77
CA HIS A 72 25.04 -1.73 17.77
C HIS A 72 26.20 -1.65 18.75
N ARG A 73 26.20 -2.52 19.77
CA ARG A 73 27.29 -2.62 20.75
C ARG A 73 27.91 -4.03 20.72
N THR A 74 29.22 -4.08 20.49
CA THR A 74 30.00 -5.31 20.67
C THR A 74 30.67 -5.29 22.03
N VAL A 75 30.34 -6.26 22.88
CA VAL A 75 30.99 -6.45 24.18
C VAL A 75 31.95 -7.63 24.06
N THR A 76 33.23 -7.40 24.36
CA THR A 76 34.27 -8.44 24.37
C THR A 76 34.85 -8.51 25.77
N GLY A 77 34.79 -9.69 26.38
CA GLY A 77 35.40 -9.98 27.68
C GLY A 77 36.57 -10.95 27.51
N LEU A 78 37.66 -10.72 28.24
CA LEU A 78 38.81 -11.62 28.35
C LEU A 78 38.99 -11.94 29.83
N GLU A 79 38.88 -13.21 30.19
CA GLU A 79 39.26 -13.73 31.49
C GLU A 79 40.66 -14.35 31.39
N ILE A 80 41.52 -14.06 32.37
CA ILE A 80 42.86 -14.62 32.52
C ILE A 80 42.96 -15.17 33.94
N ASP A 81 43.31 -16.46 34.06
CA ASP A 81 43.60 -17.17 35.32
C ASP A 81 44.90 -16.67 35.99
#